data_AF-A0A1E7RPP9-F1
#
_entry.id   AF-A0A1E7RPP9-F1
#
_cell.length_a   1.000
_cell.length_b   1.000
_cell.length_c   1.000
_cell.angle_alpha   90.00
_cell.angle_beta   90.00
_cell.angle_gamma   90.00
#
_symmetry.space_group_name_H-M   'P 1'
#
loop_
_entity.id
_entity.type
_entity.pdbx_description
1 polymer ?
#
loop_
_entity_poly.entity_id
_entity_poly.type
_entity_poly.pdbx_seq_one_letter_code
_entity_poly.pdbx_strand_id
1 'polypeptide(L)'
;MSTTTQLVRPIDRYFASYSADHRNTLNQRIHVVAVPAILWSVVALLWCLPPLITWFQYGVWAGVAMFTAWCFYNRLSRRLGLGMLAFFFVSGCTCRLLEAEIGLANLAWLGLGVFVVAWIAQFIGHKYEGRKPSFLTDLTYLLIGPAWVMAKFYHRMDWRY
;
A
#
# COMPACT_ATOMS: atom_id res chain seq x y z
N MET A 1 14.84 37.44 -16.96
CA MET A 1 13.86 36.60 -16.24
C MET A 1 14.50 35.24 -16.02
N SER A 2 14.83 34.90 -14.77
CA SER A 2 15.47 33.61 -14.47
C SER A 2 14.37 32.56 -14.33
N THR A 3 14.26 31.67 -15.32
CA THR A 3 13.34 30.53 -15.28
C THR A 3 13.88 29.56 -14.24
N THR A 4 13.42 29.69 -12.99
CA THR A 4 13.77 28.73 -11.94
C THR A 4 13.12 27.41 -12.34
N THR A 5 13.90 26.49 -12.89
CA THR A 5 13.45 25.11 -13.17
C THR A 5 13.12 24.48 -11.82
N GLN A 6 11.85 24.55 -11.40
CA GLN A 6 11.36 23.82 -10.24
C GLN A 6 11.61 22.34 -10.49
N LEU A 7 12.59 21.77 -9.78
CA LEU A 7 12.88 20.34 -9.85
C LEU A 7 11.64 19.60 -9.34
N VAL A 8 10.89 19.01 -10.26
CA VAL A 8 9.69 18.22 -9.94
C VAL A 8 10.11 17.06 -9.05
N ARG A 9 9.49 16.93 -7.87
CA ARG A 9 9.84 15.85 -6.94
C ARG A 9 9.51 14.51 -7.61
N PRO A 10 10.33 13.46 -7.42
CA PRO A 10 10.06 12.15 -8.02
C PRO A 10 8.64 11.63 -7.73
N ILE A 11 8.13 11.87 -6.52
CA ILE A 11 6.79 11.46 -6.11
C ILE A 11 5.68 12.12 -6.95
N ASP A 12 5.85 13.39 -7.32
CA ASP A 12 4.85 14.13 -8.10
C ASP A 12 4.76 13.55 -9.53
N ARG A 13 5.89 13.09 -10.08
CA ARG A 13 5.92 12.39 -11.38
C ARG A 13 5.20 11.04 -11.32
N TYR A 14 5.47 10.23 -10.30
CA TYR A 14 4.80 8.95 -10.11
C TYR A 14 3.29 9.14 -9.93
N PHE A 15 2.87 10.11 -9.13
CA PHE A 15 1.46 10.40 -8.91
C PHE A 15 0.78 10.96 -10.15
N ALA A 16 1.45 11.79 -10.94
CA ALA A 16 0.91 12.26 -12.22
C ALA A 16 0.64 11.09 -13.18
N SER A 17 1.62 10.19 -13.34
CA SER A 17 1.47 9.01 -14.19
C SER A 17 0.37 8.07 -13.68
N TYR A 18 0.39 7.76 -12.38
CA TYR A 18 -0.62 6.89 -11.78
C TYR A 18 -2.02 7.49 -11.87
N SER A 19 -2.17 8.81 -11.67
CA SER A 19 -3.47 9.49 -11.80
C SER A 19 -3.98 9.54 -13.23
N ALA A 20 -3.10 9.51 -14.25
CA ALA A 20 -3.50 9.43 -15.65
C ALA A 20 -4.20 8.10 -15.97
N ASP A 21 -3.81 7.02 -15.28
CA ASP A 21 -4.42 5.71 -15.40
C ASP A 21 -5.71 5.53 -14.58
N HIS A 22 -6.03 6.46 -13.68
CA HIS A 22 -7.15 6.36 -12.73
C HIS A 22 -8.00 7.63 -12.78
N ARG A 23 -8.81 7.82 -13.83
CA ARG A 23 -9.67 8.98 -14.03
C ARG A 23 -11.13 8.72 -13.63
N ASN A 24 -11.59 7.47 -13.71
CA ASN A 24 -12.96 7.10 -13.39
C ASN A 24 -13.21 7.15 -11.86
N THR A 25 -14.28 7.85 -11.44
CA THR A 25 -14.59 8.05 -10.01
C THR A 25 -14.92 6.77 -9.26
N LEU A 26 -15.60 5.81 -9.91
CA LEU A 26 -15.88 4.49 -9.35
C LEU A 26 -14.57 3.72 -9.13
N ASN A 27 -13.70 3.70 -10.14
CA ASN A 27 -12.40 3.05 -10.04
C ASN A 27 -11.57 3.63 -8.89
N GLN A 28 -11.52 4.97 -8.77
CA GLN A 28 -10.82 5.63 -7.67
C GLN A 28 -11.42 5.31 -6.29
N ARG A 29 -12.75 5.22 -6.16
CA ARG A 29 -13.42 4.86 -4.90
C ARG A 29 -13.07 3.44 -4.48
N ILE A 30 -13.10 2.51 -5.43
CA ILE A 30 -12.68 1.12 -5.21
C ILE A 30 -11.23 1.09 -4.73
N HIS A 31 -10.31 1.81 -5.39
CA HIS A 31 -8.90 1.84 -5.01
C HIS A 31 -8.66 2.34 -3.59
N VAL A 32 -9.38 3.37 -3.15
CA VAL A 32 -9.23 3.93 -1.79
C VAL A 32 -9.53 2.89 -0.70
N VAL A 33 -10.34 1.86 -0.99
CA VAL A 33 -10.65 0.76 -0.06
C VAL A 33 -9.79 -0.47 -0.34
N ALA A 34 -9.71 -0.88 -1.60
CA ALA A 34 -9.05 -2.13 -1.99
C ALA A 34 -7.53 -2.07 -1.80
N VAL A 35 -6.88 -0.94 -2.11
CA VAL A 35 -5.42 -0.83 -1.99
C VAL A 35 -4.93 -0.95 -0.54
N PRO A 36 -5.52 -0.26 0.46
CA PRO A 36 -5.20 -0.52 1.86
C PRO A 36 -5.47 -1.96 2.30
N ALA A 37 -6.58 -2.56 1.84
CA ALA A 37 -6.90 -3.96 2.17
C ALA A 37 -5.90 -4.95 1.56
N ILE A 38 -5.44 -4.72 0.33
CA ILE A 38 -4.37 -5.49 -0.32
C ILE A 38 -3.06 -5.33 0.43
N LEU A 39 -2.68 -4.10 0.79
CA LEU A 39 -1.44 -3.87 1.52
C LEU A 39 -1.46 -4.57 2.89
N TRP A 40 -2.57 -4.47 3.62
CA TRP A 40 -2.74 -5.15 4.90
C TRP A 40 -2.69 -6.68 4.75
N SER A 41 -3.39 -7.24 3.75
CA SER A 41 -3.40 -8.68 3.52
C SER A 41 -2.03 -9.23 3.13
N VAL A 42 -1.23 -8.49 2.35
CA VAL A 42 0.17 -8.85 2.09
C VAL A 42 0.98 -8.88 3.38
N VAL A 43 0.81 -7.88 4.27
CA VAL A 43 1.45 -7.87 5.59
C VAL A 43 1.02 -9.11 6.40
N ALA A 44 -0.27 -9.43 6.45
CA ALA A 44 -0.79 -10.60 7.16
C ALA A 44 -0.25 -11.93 6.61
N LEU A 45 -0.18 -12.07 5.28
CA LEU A 45 0.36 -13.29 4.65
C LEU A 45 1.86 -13.45 4.92
N LEU A 46 2.63 -12.36 4.83
CA LEU A 46 4.05 -12.36 5.21
C LEU A 46 4.25 -12.60 6.70
N TRP A 47 3.29 -12.18 7.54
CA TRP A 47 3.33 -12.40 8.98
C TRP A 47 3.32 -13.88 9.32
N CYS A 48 2.52 -14.65 8.59
CA CYS A 48 2.36 -16.09 8.78
C CYS A 48 3.51 -16.94 8.21
N LEU A 49 4.50 -16.34 7.54
CA LEU A 49 5.66 -17.08 7.04
C LEU A 49 6.56 -17.52 8.21
N PRO A 50 6.98 -18.80 8.25
CA PRO A 50 7.85 -19.28 9.30
C PRO A 50 9.20 -18.55 9.26
N PRO A 51 9.76 -18.19 10.43
CA PRO A 51 11.11 -17.64 10.49
C PRO A 51 12.13 -18.70 10.05
N LEU A 52 13.10 -18.30 9.22
CA LEU A 52 14.19 -19.20 8.79
C LEU A 52 15.27 -19.38 9.87
N ILE A 53 15.27 -18.52 10.88
CA ILE A 53 16.23 -18.52 11.99
C ILE A 53 15.42 -18.66 13.28
N THR A 54 15.76 -19.64 14.11
CA THR A 54 14.98 -20.05 15.30
C THR A 54 14.89 -18.99 16.40
N TRP A 55 15.71 -17.94 16.35
CA TRP A 55 15.63 -16.81 17.29
C TRP A 55 14.57 -15.77 16.91
N PHE A 56 14.04 -15.82 15.69
CA PHE A 56 12.97 -14.92 15.26
C PHE A 56 11.59 -15.53 15.48
N GLN A 57 10.61 -14.65 15.62
CA GLN A 57 9.20 -14.99 15.73
C GLN A 57 8.49 -14.80 14.38
N TYR A 58 7.27 -15.36 14.27
CA TYR A 58 6.34 -14.99 13.20
C TYR A 58 6.16 -13.46 13.16
N GLY A 59 5.93 -12.92 11.96
CA GLY A 59 5.92 -11.47 11.73
C GLY A 59 7.27 -10.88 11.33
N VAL A 60 8.41 -11.58 11.47
CA VAL A 60 9.73 -11.01 11.12
C VAL A 60 9.82 -10.58 9.65
N TRP A 61 9.32 -11.41 8.73
CA TRP A 61 9.34 -11.12 7.29
C TRP A 61 8.43 -9.94 6.93
N ALA A 62 7.26 -9.86 7.56
CA ALA A 62 6.39 -8.69 7.46
C ALA A 62 7.08 -7.42 7.97
N GLY A 63 7.76 -7.50 9.13
CA GLY A 63 8.53 -6.38 9.69
C GLY A 63 9.61 -5.86 8.75
N VAL A 64 10.42 -6.75 8.17
CA VAL A 64 11.47 -6.39 7.19
C VAL A 64 10.85 -5.77 5.94
N ALA A 65 9.79 -6.35 5.39
CA ALA A 65 9.11 -5.84 4.21
C ALA A 65 8.49 -4.45 4.46
N MET A 66 7.79 -4.27 5.58
CA MET A 66 7.21 -2.99 5.98
C MET A 66 8.29 -1.92 6.18
N PHE A 67 9.40 -2.24 6.86
CA PHE A 67 10.50 -1.30 7.06
C PHE A 67 11.15 -0.89 5.74
N THR A 68 11.34 -1.84 4.82
CA THR A 68 11.91 -1.58 3.49
C THR A 68 10.98 -0.70 2.66
N ALA A 69 9.68 -1.01 2.64
CA ALA A 69 8.67 -0.21 1.95
C ALA A 69 8.56 1.19 2.58
N TRP A 70 8.61 1.30 3.90
CA TRP A 70 8.64 2.59 4.59
C TRP A 70 9.88 3.41 4.20
N CYS A 71 11.07 2.80 4.14
CA CYS A 71 12.28 3.50 3.69
C CYS A 71 12.11 4.08 2.28
N PHE A 72 11.48 3.34 1.38
CA PHE A 72 11.14 3.82 0.04
C PHE A 72 10.21 5.05 0.10
N TYR A 73 9.10 4.98 0.85
CA TYR A 73 8.17 6.12 0.98
C TYR A 73 8.79 7.34 1.64
N ASN A 74 9.56 7.12 2.70
CA ASN A 74 10.25 8.16 3.46
C ASN A 74 11.31 8.89 2.62
N ARG A 75 11.92 8.21 1.63
CA ARG A 75 12.81 8.85 0.64
C ARG A 75 12.06 9.72 -0.36
N LEU A 76 10.80 9.39 -0.69
CA LEU A 76 9.98 10.15 -1.63
C LEU A 76 9.34 11.40 -0.98
N SER A 77 8.85 11.27 0.25
CA SER A 77 8.39 12.38 1.10
C SER A 77 8.44 11.96 2.56
N ARG A 78 9.07 12.77 3.42
CA ARG A 78 9.15 12.50 4.87
C ARG A 78 7.76 12.43 5.51
N ARG A 79 6.89 13.37 5.16
CA ARG A 79 5.54 13.46 5.73
C ARG A 79 4.67 12.28 5.29
N LEU A 80 4.70 11.93 4.00
CA LEU A 80 4.01 10.74 3.52
C LEU A 80 4.58 9.47 4.14
N GLY A 81 5.91 9.41 4.32
CA GLY A 81 6.60 8.33 5.03
C GLY A 81 6.09 8.15 6.46
N LEU A 82 5.77 9.23 7.19
CA LEU A 82 5.15 9.14 8.52
C LEU A 82 3.73 8.56 8.46
N GLY A 83 2.93 8.97 7.47
CA GLY A 83 1.61 8.38 7.24
C GLY A 83 1.68 6.88 6.95
N MET A 84 2.61 6.46 6.08
CA MET A 84 2.83 5.06 5.77
C MET A 84 3.39 4.27 6.97
N LEU A 85 4.25 4.88 7.79
CA LEU A 85 4.74 4.27 9.04
C LEU A 85 3.58 3.99 9.99
N ALA A 86 2.67 4.96 10.17
CA ALA A 86 1.49 4.78 11.00
C ALA A 86 0.59 3.65 10.46
N PHE A 87 0.37 3.60 9.15
CA PHE A 87 -0.41 2.51 8.53
C PHE A 87 0.24 1.14 8.74
N PHE A 88 1.55 1.01 8.56
CA PHE A 88 2.28 -0.24 8.79
C PHE A 88 2.29 -0.64 10.26
N PHE A 89 2.44 0.32 11.17
CA PHE A 89 2.36 0.08 12.61
C PHE A 89 0.98 -0.50 12.98
N VAL A 90 -0.10 0.14 12.55
CA VAL A 90 -1.47 -0.37 12.77
C VAL A 90 -1.64 -1.75 12.14
N SER A 91 -1.13 -1.97 10.92
CA SER A 91 -1.21 -3.28 10.26
C SER A 91 -0.52 -4.36 11.09
N GLY A 92 0.72 -4.12 11.55
CA GLY A 92 1.44 -5.06 12.42
C GLY A 92 0.72 -5.33 13.75
N CYS A 93 0.19 -4.28 14.40
CA CYS A 93 -0.62 -4.44 15.62
C CYS A 93 -1.86 -5.31 15.37
N THR A 94 -2.60 -5.05 14.29
CA THR A 94 -3.78 -5.86 13.94
C THR A 94 -3.42 -7.31 13.63
N CYS A 95 -2.32 -7.57 12.91
CA CYS A 95 -1.85 -8.94 12.67
C CYS A 95 -1.50 -9.64 13.98
N ARG A 96 -0.79 -8.98 14.91
CA ARG A 96 -0.48 -9.56 16.23
C ARG A 96 -1.73 -9.85 17.05
N LEU A 97 -2.69 -8.92 17.08
CA LEU A 97 -3.94 -9.12 17.82
C LEU A 97 -4.76 -10.26 17.22
N LEU A 98 -4.93 -10.30 15.90
CA LEU A 98 -5.65 -11.38 15.23
C LEU A 98 -4.94 -12.73 15.37
N GLU A 99 -3.61 -12.76 15.27
CA GLU A 99 -2.84 -13.98 15.54
C GLU A 99 -3.14 -14.53 16.94
N ALA A 100 -3.20 -13.65 17.96
CA ALA A 100 -3.51 -14.06 19.33
C ALA A 100 -4.95 -14.57 19.49
N GLU A 101 -5.92 -13.95 18.82
CA GLU A 101 -7.35 -14.27 18.97
C GLU A 101 -7.80 -15.46 18.13
N ILE A 102 -7.38 -15.54 16.86
CA ILE A 102 -7.87 -16.54 15.90
C ILE A 102 -6.78 -17.55 15.50
N GLY A 103 -5.52 -17.34 15.91
CA GLY A 103 -4.40 -18.20 15.56
C GLY A 103 -3.82 -17.92 14.17
N LEU A 104 -2.57 -18.34 13.98
CA LEU A 104 -1.79 -18.07 12.77
C LEU A 104 -2.43 -18.61 11.48
N ALA A 105 -3.01 -19.81 11.53
CA ALA A 105 -3.64 -20.44 10.37
C ALA A 105 -4.88 -19.67 9.90
N ASN A 106 -5.73 -19.23 10.83
CA ASN A 106 -6.91 -18.43 10.48
C ASN A 106 -6.53 -17.02 10.04
N LEU A 107 -5.47 -16.42 10.61
CA LEU A 107 -4.91 -15.17 10.09
C LEU A 107 -4.44 -15.31 8.64
N ALA A 108 -3.79 -16.42 8.29
CA ALA A 108 -3.36 -16.68 6.91
C ALA A 108 -4.55 -16.80 5.95
N TRP A 109 -5.60 -17.56 6.32
CA TRP A 109 -6.82 -17.67 5.51
C TRP A 109 -7.59 -16.36 5.40
N LEU A 110 -7.67 -15.59 6.48
CA LEU A 110 -8.27 -14.25 6.48
C LEU A 110 -7.51 -13.31 5.54
N GLY A 111 -6.17 -13.28 5.67
CA GLY A 111 -5.31 -12.52 4.79
C GLY A 111 -5.51 -12.90 3.32
N LEU A 112 -5.52 -14.20 3.01
CA LEU A 112 -5.75 -14.70 1.66
C LEU A 112 -7.14 -14.30 1.13
N GLY A 113 -8.18 -14.44 1.94
CA GLY A 113 -9.55 -14.05 1.57
C GLY A 113 -9.66 -12.56 1.26
N VAL A 114 -9.11 -11.70 2.12
CA VAL A 114 -9.06 -10.25 1.90
C VAL A 114 -8.25 -9.91 0.64
N PHE A 115 -7.11 -10.56 0.44
CA PHE A 115 -6.26 -10.37 -0.74
C PHE A 115 -7.03 -10.65 -2.04
N VAL A 116 -7.69 -11.81 -2.13
CA VAL A 116 -8.44 -12.21 -3.33
C VAL A 116 -9.62 -11.26 -3.57
N VAL A 117 -10.43 -10.97 -2.55
CA VAL A 117 -11.62 -10.11 -2.70
C VAL A 117 -11.23 -8.69 -3.12
N ALA A 118 -10.19 -8.12 -2.49
CA ALA A 118 -9.75 -6.76 -2.80
C ALA A 118 -9.13 -6.66 -4.20
N TRP A 119 -8.39 -7.69 -4.66
CA TRP A 119 -7.90 -7.74 -6.04
C TRP A 119 -9.02 -7.87 -7.06
N ILE A 120 -10.02 -8.71 -6.82
CA ILE A 120 -11.21 -8.80 -7.67
C ILE A 120 -11.87 -7.43 -7.78
N ALA A 121 -12.04 -6.72 -6.66
CA ALA A 121 -12.58 -5.37 -6.65
C ALA A 121 -11.72 -4.41 -7.49
N GLN A 122 -10.39 -4.38 -7.32
CA GLN A 122 -9.49 -3.56 -8.13
C GLN A 122 -9.63 -3.85 -9.63
N PHE A 123 -9.69 -5.13 -10.05
CA PHE A 123 -9.86 -5.48 -11.45
C PHE A 123 -11.22 -5.06 -12.01
N ILE A 124 -12.29 -5.16 -11.22
CA ILE A 124 -13.61 -4.62 -11.57
C ILE A 124 -13.49 -3.10 -11.79
N GLY A 125 -12.83 -2.38 -10.90
CA GLY A 125 -12.56 -0.94 -11.04
C GLY A 125 -11.86 -0.61 -12.36
N HIS A 126 -10.80 -1.35 -12.70
CA HIS A 126 -10.06 -1.17 -13.96
C HIS A 126 -10.88 -1.54 -15.20
N LYS A 127 -11.81 -2.51 -15.10
CA LYS A 127 -12.75 -2.80 -16.19
C LYS A 127 -13.62 -1.59 -16.52
N TYR A 128 -14.08 -0.84 -15.52
CA TYR A 128 -14.82 0.41 -15.73
C TYR A 128 -13.94 1.60 -16.14
N GLU A 129 -12.66 1.60 -15.78
CA GLU A 129 -11.70 2.60 -16.23
C GLU A 129 -11.36 2.44 -17.73
N GLY A 130 -11.37 1.22 -18.25
CA GLY A 130 -10.95 0.91 -19.62
C GLY A 130 -9.42 0.96 -19.83
N ARG A 131 -8.65 1.22 -18.77
CA ARG A 131 -7.18 1.16 -18.75
C ARG A 131 -6.69 -0.03 -17.96
N LYS A 132 -5.58 -0.60 -18.40
CA LYS A 132 -4.89 -1.70 -17.69
C LYS A 132 -4.37 -1.20 -16.34
N PRO A 133 -4.32 -2.06 -15.31
CA PRO A 133 -3.66 -1.72 -14.05
C PRO A 133 -2.20 -1.31 -14.24
N SER A 134 -1.78 -0.19 -13.64
CA SER A 134 -0.44 0.38 -13.85
C SER A 134 0.69 -0.58 -13.45
N PHE A 135 0.47 -1.46 -12.48
CA PHE A 135 1.50 -2.44 -12.07
C PHE A 135 1.84 -3.48 -13.13
N LEU A 136 0.97 -3.69 -14.13
CA LEU A 136 1.27 -4.54 -15.27
C LEU A 136 2.32 -3.92 -16.21
N THR A 137 2.54 -2.61 -16.10
CA THR A 137 3.58 -1.89 -16.84
C THR A 137 4.89 -1.83 -16.07
N ASP A 138 4.81 -1.61 -14.76
CA ASP A 138 5.96 -1.53 -13.86
C ASP A 138 5.52 -1.90 -12.43
N LEU A 139 6.15 -2.94 -11.86
CA LEU A 139 5.85 -3.42 -10.51
C LEU A 139 6.02 -2.35 -9.43
N THR A 140 6.82 -1.31 -9.67
CA THR A 140 6.95 -0.16 -8.77
C THR A 140 5.59 0.49 -8.46
N TYR A 141 4.63 0.43 -9.39
CA TYR A 141 3.29 0.97 -9.16
C TYR A 141 2.49 0.22 -8.08
N LEU A 142 2.89 -0.99 -7.69
CA LEU A 142 2.35 -1.64 -6.47
C LEU A 142 2.74 -0.86 -5.21
N LEU A 143 3.94 -0.26 -5.18
CA LEU A 143 4.35 0.61 -4.08
C LEU A 143 3.75 2.01 -4.21
N ILE A 144 3.63 2.55 -5.42
CA ILE A 144 3.06 3.88 -5.65
C ILE A 144 1.56 3.94 -5.31
N GLY A 145 0.78 2.90 -5.60
CA GLY A 145 -0.66 2.85 -5.31
C GLY A 145 -1.02 3.20 -3.86
N PRO A 146 -0.45 2.51 -2.85
CA PRO A 146 -0.67 2.85 -1.44
C PRO A 146 -0.28 4.28 -1.07
N ALA A 147 0.87 4.75 -1.55
CA ALA A 147 1.32 6.13 -1.34
C ALA A 147 0.35 7.15 -1.94
N TRP A 148 -0.21 6.87 -3.12
CA TRP A 148 -1.21 7.72 -3.78
C TRP A 148 -2.54 7.74 -3.02
N VAL A 149 -2.99 6.60 -2.47
CA VAL A 149 -4.18 6.56 -1.60
C VAL A 149 -3.94 7.36 -0.31
N MET A 150 -2.77 7.21 0.31
CA MET A 150 -2.38 8.00 1.49
C MET A 150 -2.33 9.50 1.17
N ALA A 151 -1.79 9.88 0.02
CA ALA A 151 -1.78 11.26 -0.46
C ALA A 151 -3.20 11.83 -0.64
N LYS A 152 -4.16 11.03 -1.14
CA LYS A 152 -5.56 11.42 -1.20
C LYS A 152 -6.19 11.63 0.17
N PHE A 153 -5.83 10.79 1.15
CA PHE A 153 -6.25 10.98 2.52
C PHE A 153 -5.70 12.29 3.09
N TYR A 154 -4.42 12.60 2.85
CA TYR A 154 -3.81 13.86 3.26
C TYR A 154 -4.53 15.07 2.66
N HIS A 155 -4.80 15.04 1.36
CA HIS A 155 -5.55 16.11 0.68
C HIS A 155 -6.96 16.30 1.22
N ARG A 156 -7.65 15.23 1.65
CA ARG A 156 -8.96 15.35 2.32
C ARG A 156 -8.89 15.98 3.71
N MET A 157 -7.73 15.94 4.35
CA MET A 157 -7.48 16.53 5.68
C MET A 157 -6.79 17.90 5.59
N ASP A 158 -6.65 18.48 4.39
CA ASP A 158 -5.86 19.69 4.12
C ASP A 158 -4.38 19.58 4.56
N TRP A 159 -3.83 18.37 4.60
CA TRP A 159 -2.44 18.11 4.95
C TRP A 159 -1.54 18.13 3.71
N ARG A 160 -0.32 18.64 3.88
CA ARG A 160 0.72 18.64 2.84
C ARG A 160 1.74 17.55 3.09
N TYR A 161 2.25 16.94 2.02
CA TYR A 161 3.33 15.96 2.06
C TYR A 161 4.46 16.26 1.07
#